data_AF-A0A932HAQ1-F1
#
_entry.id   AF-A0A932HAQ1-F1
#
_cell.length_a   1.000
_cell.length_b   1.000
_cell.length_c   1.000
_cell.angle_alpha   90.00
_cell.angle_beta   90.00
_cell.angle_gamma   90.00
#
_symmetry.space_group_name_H-M   'P 1'
#
loop_
_entity.id
_entity.type
_entity.pdbx_description
1 polymer ?
#
loop_
_entity_poly.entity_id
_entity_poly.type
_entity_poly.pdbx_seq_one_letter_code
_entity_poly.pdbx_strand_id
1 'polypeptide(L)'
;MYDRRIAGKELTFGVSGKLHANSLIMYDHQTESLWSHLVGAAVTGPTKGVKLIPIQSMFTQWDTWRRLYPGTKVLNNGRSSIFALRDPYESYYRSPDTGIIPTRLSDKKGIVRIKL
;
A
#
# COMPACT_ATOMS: atom_id res chain seq x y z
N MET A 1 -6.42 -2.76 5.37
CA MET A 1 -5.88 -1.61 6.13
C MET A 1 -5.29 -2.13 7.44
N TYR A 2 -4.31 -1.45 8.04
CA TYR A 2 -3.68 -1.87 9.30
C TYR A 2 -3.59 -0.71 10.31
N ASP A 3 -3.67 -1.02 11.61
CA ASP A 3 -3.36 -0.09 12.69
C ASP A 3 -1.84 0.08 12.75
N ARG A 4 -1.38 1.33 12.74
CA ARG A 4 0.04 1.68 12.79
C ARG A 4 0.60 1.71 14.21
N ARG A 5 -0.19 1.37 15.22
CA ARG A 5 0.24 1.31 16.62
C ARG A 5 0.68 -0.09 17.01
N ILE A 6 1.83 -0.18 17.66
CA ILE A 6 2.40 -1.42 18.20
C ILE A 6 2.82 -1.18 19.63
N ALA A 7 2.31 -2.00 20.57
CA ALA A 7 2.59 -1.87 21.99
C ALA A 7 2.42 -0.42 22.52
N GLY A 8 1.35 0.25 22.07
CA GLY A 8 1.03 1.63 22.45
C GLY A 8 1.88 2.72 21.76
N LYS A 9 2.89 2.35 20.97
CA LYS A 9 3.69 3.28 20.18
C LYS A 9 3.16 3.40 18.77
N GLU A 10 3.02 4.62 18.31
CA GLU A 10 2.57 4.93 16.97
C GLU A 10 3.76 4.95 15.99
N LEU A 11 3.66 4.17 14.92
CA LEU A 11 4.65 4.16 13.85
C LEU A 11 4.25 5.09 12.71
N THR A 12 5.26 5.56 11.99
CA THR A 12 5.14 6.32 10.74
C THR A 12 5.71 5.47 9.63
N PHE A 13 4.87 5.14 8.65
CA PHE A 13 5.27 4.35 7.49
C PHE A 13 5.53 5.25 6.27
N GLY A 14 6.66 5.03 5.63
CA GLY A 14 7.04 5.61 4.35
C GLY A 14 7.21 4.55 3.25
N VAL A 15 7.57 5.02 2.07
CA VAL A 15 7.89 4.17 0.91
C VAL A 15 9.38 3.83 0.96
N SER A 16 9.73 2.54 1.01
CA SER A 16 11.14 2.14 1.09
C SER A 16 11.88 2.20 -0.26
N GLY A 17 11.16 2.46 -1.37
CA GLY A 17 11.65 2.31 -2.74
C GLY A 17 11.92 0.87 -3.17
N LYS A 18 11.45 -0.12 -2.40
CA LYS A 18 11.66 -1.56 -2.68
C LYS A 18 10.33 -2.25 -2.94
N LEU A 19 10.40 -3.27 -3.77
CA LEU A 19 9.30 -4.18 -4.06
C LEU A 19 9.72 -5.61 -3.72
N HIS A 20 8.78 -6.40 -3.24
CA HIS A 20 8.89 -7.85 -3.17
C HIS A 20 7.73 -8.45 -3.96
N ALA A 21 8.01 -9.19 -5.03
CA ALA A 21 6.98 -9.73 -5.93
C ALA A 21 5.94 -8.67 -6.36
N ASN A 22 6.42 -7.53 -6.86
CA ASN A 22 5.61 -6.37 -7.27
C ASN A 22 4.74 -5.74 -6.16
N SER A 23 5.01 -6.08 -4.90
CA SER A 23 4.33 -5.53 -3.73
C SER A 23 5.23 -4.60 -2.94
N LEU A 24 4.65 -3.48 -2.50
CA LEU A 24 5.36 -2.45 -1.73
C LEU A 24 5.95 -3.04 -0.44
N ILE A 25 7.20 -2.67 -0.20
CA ILE A 25 7.81 -2.75 1.12
C ILE A 25 7.74 -1.36 1.75
N MET A 26 7.10 -1.29 2.92
CA MET A 26 6.99 -0.07 3.71
C MET A 26 8.23 0.08 4.59
N TYR A 27 8.60 1.32 4.88
CA TYR A 27 9.67 1.68 5.79
C TYR A 27 9.09 2.29 7.07
N ASP A 28 9.47 1.78 8.23
CA ASP A 28 9.10 2.36 9.54
C ASP A 28 10.18 3.36 10.00
N HIS A 29 9.79 4.62 10.20
CA HIS A 29 10.72 5.69 10.57
C HIS A 29 11.28 5.57 11.99
N GLN A 30 10.59 4.88 12.90
CA GLN A 30 10.98 4.80 14.31
C GLN A 30 12.03 3.71 14.56
N THR A 31 11.98 2.63 13.79
CA THR A 31 12.88 1.48 13.98
C THR A 31 13.73 1.15 12.77
N GLU A 32 13.52 1.87 11.67
CA GLU A 32 14.15 1.62 10.37
C GLU A 32 13.87 0.20 9.81
N SER A 33 12.86 -0.48 10.37
CA SER A 33 12.43 -1.79 9.93
C SER A 33 11.69 -1.72 8.61
N LEU A 34 11.81 -2.79 7.82
CA LEU A 34 11.05 -2.94 6.58
C LEU A 34 9.84 -3.84 6.82
N TRP A 35 8.71 -3.47 6.24
CA TRP A 35 7.43 -4.11 6.47
C TRP A 35 6.78 -4.51 5.16
N SER A 36 6.28 -5.74 5.07
CA SER A 36 5.49 -6.17 3.93
C SER A 36 4.07 -5.62 4.04
N HIS A 37 3.64 -4.84 3.05
CA HIS A 37 2.28 -4.29 3.00
C HIS A 37 1.21 -5.36 2.83
N LEU A 38 1.55 -6.51 2.25
CA LEU A 38 0.61 -7.59 1.97
C LEU A 38 0.25 -8.34 3.25
N VAL A 39 1.27 -8.76 3.99
CA VAL A 39 1.09 -9.61 5.19
C VAL A 39 1.01 -8.79 6.48
N GLY A 40 1.29 -7.49 6.42
CA GLY A 40 1.24 -6.59 7.58
C GLY A 40 2.29 -6.96 8.64
N ALA A 41 3.50 -7.35 8.24
CA ALA A 41 4.53 -7.80 9.17
C ALA A 41 5.90 -7.23 8.83
N ALA A 42 6.72 -6.98 9.85
CA ALA A 42 8.10 -6.58 9.68
C ALA A 42 8.94 -7.77 9.19
N VAL A 43 9.61 -7.57 8.07
CA VAL A 43 10.41 -8.57 7.38
C VAL A 43 11.90 -8.47 7.74
N THR A 44 12.35 -7.28 8.16
CA THR A 44 13.73 -7.00 8.59
C THR A 44 13.75 -5.96 9.71
N GLY A 45 14.93 -5.75 10.30
CA GLY A 45 15.15 -4.72 11.30
C GLY A 45 14.77 -5.14 12.73
N PRO A 46 14.84 -4.21 13.69
CA PRO A 46 14.57 -4.48 15.10
C PRO A 46 13.19 -5.07 15.41
N THR A 47 12.19 -4.83 14.55
CA THR A 47 10.82 -5.34 14.77
C THR A 47 10.51 -6.58 13.92
N LYS A 48 11.52 -7.27 13.36
CA LYS A 48 11.31 -8.46 12.52
C LYS A 48 10.36 -9.47 13.18
N GLY A 49 9.36 -9.91 12.43
CA GLY A 49 8.33 -10.87 12.87
C GLY A 49 7.14 -10.25 13.58
N VAL A 50 7.21 -8.97 14.00
CA VAL A 50 6.06 -8.26 14.56
C VAL A 50 5.00 -8.06 13.47
N LYS A 51 3.72 -8.23 13.85
CA LYS A 51 2.55 -8.07 12.96
C LYS A 51 1.73 -6.84 13.36
N LEU A 52 1.23 -6.14 12.36
CA LEU A 52 0.24 -5.07 12.51
C LEU A 52 -1.16 -5.67 12.68
N ILE A 53 -2.02 -4.94 13.36
CA ILE A 53 -3.42 -5.34 13.57
C ILE A 53 -4.21 -4.93 12.32
N PRO A 54 -4.90 -5.85 11.64
CA PRO A 54 -5.75 -5.50 10.51
C PRO A 54 -6.95 -4.65 10.99
N ILE A 55 -7.23 -3.57 10.27
CA ILE A 55 -8.43 -2.76 10.46
C ILE A 55 -9.50 -3.27 9.51
N GLN A 56 -10.70 -3.48 10.04
CA GLN A 56 -11.86 -3.88 9.25
C GLN A 56 -12.12 -2.86 8.14
N SER A 57 -12.06 -3.33 6.90
CA SER A 57 -12.35 -2.55 5.69
C SER A 57 -13.15 -3.40 4.73
N MET A 58 -14.01 -2.79 3.92
CA MET A 58 -14.73 -3.51 2.86
C MET A 58 -14.30 -3.01 1.48
N PHE A 59 -14.24 -3.95 0.54
CA PHE A 59 -14.17 -3.63 -0.88
C PHE A 59 -15.57 -3.84 -1.47
N THR A 60 -16.17 -2.78 -2.01
CA THR A 60 -17.52 -2.83 -2.58
C THR A 60 -17.67 -1.79 -3.69
N GLN A 61 -18.66 -1.99 -4.55
CA GLN A 61 -19.09 -0.97 -5.51
C GLN A 61 -19.76 0.21 -4.79
N TRP A 62 -19.63 1.40 -5.39
CA TRP A 62 -20.18 2.64 -4.85
C TRP A 62 -21.71 2.58 -4.69
N ASP A 63 -22.43 2.01 -5.66
CA ASP A 63 -23.88 1.89 -5.60
C ASP A 63 -24.35 0.99 -4.45
N THR A 64 -23.64 -0.11 -4.20
CA THR A 64 -23.91 -0.97 -3.04
C THR A 64 -23.67 -0.24 -1.74
N TRP A 65 -22.56 0.51 -1.62
CA TRP A 65 -22.27 1.30 -0.43
C TRP A 65 -23.36 2.34 -0.16
N ARG A 66 -23.79 3.09 -1.18
CA ARG A 66 -24.84 4.12 -1.03
C ARG A 66 -26.18 3.54 -0.58
N ARG A 67 -26.55 2.35 -1.06
CA ARG A 67 -27.77 1.67 -0.60
C ARG A 67 -27.69 1.27 0.87
N LEU A 68 -26.53 0.77 1.32
CA LEU A 68 -26.33 0.34 2.71
C LEU A 68 -26.16 1.53 3.68
N TYR A 69 -25.56 2.62 3.23
CA TYR A 69 -25.21 3.78 4.05
C TYR A 69 -25.62 5.10 3.38
N PRO A 70 -26.94 5.37 3.26
CA PRO A 70 -27.46 6.51 2.48
C PRO A 70 -27.05 7.88 3.02
N GLY A 71 -26.73 7.99 4.31
CA GLY A 71 -26.25 9.23 4.93
C GLY A 71 -24.75 9.53 4.72
N THR A 72 -24.02 8.66 4.00
CA THR A 72 -22.58 8.85 3.74
C THR A 72 -22.32 10.16 3.01
N LYS A 73 -21.47 11.02 3.59
CA LYS A 73 -20.98 12.22 2.91
C LYS A 73 -19.65 11.92 2.24
N VAL A 74 -19.48 12.40 1.00
CA VAL A 74 -18.21 12.33 0.26
C VAL A 74 -17.66 13.73 0.04
N LEU A 75 -16.33 13.85 0.11
CA LEU A 75 -15.67 15.11 -0.20
C LEU A 75 -15.79 15.40 -1.70
N ASN A 76 -16.40 16.54 -2.05
CA ASN A 76 -16.48 17.04 -3.41
C ASN A 76 -15.57 18.27 -3.54
N ASN A 77 -14.49 18.15 -4.31
CA ASN A 77 -13.54 19.23 -4.55
C ASN A 77 -13.85 20.06 -5.82
N GLY A 78 -15.06 19.94 -6.37
CA GLY A 78 -15.52 20.67 -7.55
C GLY A 78 -15.04 20.09 -8.90
N ARG A 79 -14.24 19.01 -8.92
CA ARG A 79 -13.71 18.38 -10.16
C ARG A 79 -14.51 17.15 -10.62
N SER A 80 -15.75 17.04 -10.16
CA SER A 80 -16.45 15.76 -9.96
C SER A 80 -17.08 15.10 -11.19
N SER A 81 -16.91 15.60 -12.41
CA SER A 81 -17.55 14.99 -13.60
C SER A 81 -16.60 14.26 -14.55
N ILE A 82 -15.34 14.71 -14.68
CA ILE A 82 -14.44 14.21 -15.74
C ILE A 82 -13.63 12.98 -15.34
N PHE A 83 -13.35 12.77 -14.05
CA PHE A 83 -12.64 11.58 -13.55
C PHE A 83 -13.57 10.42 -13.17
N ALA A 84 -14.88 10.67 -13.04
CA ALA A 84 -15.86 9.65 -12.69
C ALA A 84 -16.36 8.85 -13.89
N LEU A 85 -16.22 9.37 -15.12
CA LEU A 85 -16.76 8.75 -16.34
C LEU A 85 -15.77 7.80 -17.03
N ARG A 86 -14.51 7.76 -16.58
CA ARG A 86 -13.48 6.93 -17.21
C ARG A 86 -12.50 6.45 -16.15
N ASP A 87 -12.19 5.17 -16.19
CA ASP A 87 -11.12 4.60 -15.37
C ASP A 87 -9.78 5.22 -15.80
N PRO A 88 -9.13 6.04 -14.95
CA PRO A 88 -7.87 6.68 -15.29
C PRO A 88 -6.72 5.68 -15.46
N TYR A 89 -6.91 4.43 -15.03
CA TYR A 89 -5.95 3.34 -15.14
C TYR A 89 -6.31 2.33 -16.25
N GLU A 90 -7.32 2.62 -17.08
CA GLU A 90 -7.73 1.71 -18.17
C GLU A 90 -6.57 1.33 -19.10
N SER A 91 -5.70 2.29 -19.46
CA SER A 91 -4.52 2.05 -20.28
C SER A 91 -3.47 1.21 -19.57
N TYR A 92 -3.36 1.33 -18.25
CA TYR A 92 -2.50 0.47 -17.43
C TYR A 92 -2.99 -0.97 -17.52
N TYR A 93 -4.28 -1.24 -17.28
CA TYR A 93 -4.83 -2.60 -17.31
C TYR A 93 -4.78 -3.28 -18.69
N ARG A 94 -4.87 -2.49 -19.77
CA ARG A 94 -4.79 -2.99 -21.15
C ARG A 94 -3.35 -3.19 -21.64
N SER A 95 -2.35 -2.75 -20.88
CA SER A 95 -0.95 -2.88 -21.27
C SER A 95 -0.46 -4.32 -21.06
N PRO A 96 0.16 -4.96 -22.07
CA PRO A 96 0.91 -6.20 -21.85
C PRO A 96 2.15 -5.98 -20.97
N ASP A 97 2.60 -4.73 -20.82
CA ASP A 97 3.70 -4.31 -19.93
C ASP A 97 3.18 -3.88 -18.54
N THR A 98 2.26 -4.66 -17.97
CA THR A 98 1.67 -4.39 -16.66
C THR A 98 2.64 -4.74 -15.54
N GLY A 99 3.33 -3.71 -15.05
CA GLY A 99 4.29 -3.80 -13.96
C GLY A 99 5.36 -2.73 -14.12
N ILE A 100 6.11 -2.44 -13.05
CA ILE A 100 7.38 -1.72 -13.26
C ILE A 100 8.26 -2.69 -14.06
N ILE A 101 8.45 -2.39 -15.36
CA ILE A 101 9.47 -2.93 -16.27
C ILE A 101 10.70 -3.37 -15.46
N PRO A 102 11.32 -4.54 -15.74
CA PRO A 102 12.39 -5.11 -14.92
C PRO A 102 13.46 -4.07 -14.68
N THR A 103 13.42 -3.41 -13.53
CA THR A 103 14.44 -2.44 -13.20
C THR A 103 15.63 -3.28 -12.77
N ARG A 104 16.49 -3.63 -13.72
CA ARG A 104 17.92 -3.74 -13.42
C ARG A 104 18.38 -2.34 -13.03
N LEU A 105 18.08 -1.95 -11.80
CA LEU A 105 18.91 -0.98 -11.12
C LEU A 105 20.22 -1.71 -10.83
N SER A 106 21.22 -1.51 -11.69
CA SER A 106 22.60 -1.65 -11.26
C SER A 106 22.90 -0.45 -10.36
N ASP A 107 22.34 -0.47 -9.15
CA ASP A 107 22.73 0.47 -8.11
C ASP A 107 24.05 -0.02 -7.50
N LYS A 108 25.08 0.83 -7.50
CA LYS A 108 26.38 0.55 -6.85
C LYS A 108 26.28 0.58 -5.32
N LYS A 109 25.09 0.58 -4.74
CA LYS A 109 24.85 0.36 -3.31
C LYS A 109 24.02 -0.90 -3.10
N GLY A 110 24.74 -1.98 -2.79
CA GLY A 110 24.30 -3.20 -2.10
C GLY A 110 22.85 -3.61 -2.26
N ILE A 111 22.59 -4.53 -3.21
CA ILE A 111 21.36 -5.32 -3.23
C ILE A 111 21.29 -6.12 -1.93
N VAL A 112 20.46 -5.69 -0.98
CA VAL A 112 20.09 -6.52 0.17
C VAL A 112 19.04 -7.53 -0.32
N ARG A 113 19.48 -8.76 -0.58
CA ARG A 113 18.58 -9.90 -0.76
C ARG A 113 17.89 -10.18 0.58
N ILE A 114 16.66 -9.72 0.72
CA ILE A 114 15.79 -10.18 1.81
C ILE A 114 15.27 -11.55 1.39
N LYS A 115 15.94 -12.61 1.85
CA LYS A 115 15.34 -13.95 1.91
C LYS A 115 14.39 -13.95 3.11
N LEU A 116 13.10 -14.14 2.84
CA LEU A 116 12.14 -14.58 3.84
C LEU A 116 12.27 -16.08 4.04
#